data_AF-A0A2N1W296-F1
#
_entry.id   AF-A0A2N1W296-F1
#
_cell.length_a   1.000
_cell.length_b   1.000
_cell.length_c   1.000
_cell.angle_alpha   90.00
_cell.angle_beta   90.00
_cell.angle_gamma   90.00
#
_symmetry.space_group_name_H-M   'P 1'
#
loop_
_entity.id
_entity.type
_entity.pdbx_description
1 polymer ?
#
loop_
_entity_poly.entity_id
_entity_poly.type
_entity_poly.pdbx_seq_one_letter_code
_entity_poly.pdbx_strand_id
1 'polypeptide(L)'
;VPLYKSESEMASWTGVGDFISRRFTKAIEENGKRRAEEFRIFPDSGFYRRNVEVQTVPTSTRPLDDVAFFYWIRTVPLVVGETYQFANYYRNDRNPVTVEVLKREMMEMPDGTKVPCLVLHPVVDEPNGMFSRRSEARLWLTDDARRIPVQIQSTYAFGEVRLVLKKVTPGTGTP
;
A
#
# COMPACT_ATOMS: atom_id res chain seq x y z
N VAL A 1 16.38 20.25 17.13
CA VAL A 1 16.24 18.82 16.76
C VAL A 1 17.02 18.65 15.47
N PRO A 2 18.04 17.78 15.37
CA PRO A 2 18.66 17.55 14.07
C PRO A 2 17.57 17.05 13.13
N LEU A 3 17.36 17.73 12.00
CA LEU A 3 16.27 17.43 11.09
C LEU A 3 16.47 16.03 10.52
N TYR A 4 15.65 15.08 10.95
CA TYR A 4 15.54 13.78 10.31
C TYR A 4 14.95 13.99 8.91
N LYS A 5 15.70 13.62 7.87
CA LYS A 5 15.26 13.70 6.48
C LYS A 5 15.16 12.27 5.93
N SER A 6 13.99 11.92 5.42
CA SER A 6 13.72 10.67 4.74
C SER A 6 12.99 10.97 3.43
N GLU A 7 13.44 10.34 2.35
CA GLU A 7 12.79 10.34 1.05
C GLU A 7 12.57 8.89 0.63
N SER A 8 11.35 8.55 0.22
CA SER A 8 11.03 7.19 -0.21
C SER A 8 10.30 7.22 -1.55
N GLU A 9 10.74 6.35 -2.44
CA GLU A 9 10.16 6.13 -3.75
C GLU A 9 9.78 4.66 -3.87
N MET A 10 8.55 4.39 -4.32
CA MET A 10 8.08 3.04 -4.62
C MET A 10 7.46 3.04 -6.01
N ALA A 11 7.80 2.06 -6.83
CA ALA A 11 7.25 1.92 -8.18
C ALA A 11 6.86 0.46 -8.43
N SER A 12 5.69 0.27 -9.03
CA SER A 12 5.14 -1.03 -9.38
C SER A 12 4.88 -1.10 -10.87
N TRP A 13 5.18 -2.26 -11.46
CA TRP A 13 4.83 -2.61 -12.82
C TRP A 13 3.89 -3.79 -12.78
N THR A 14 2.66 -3.56 -13.23
CA THR A 14 1.61 -4.57 -13.30
C THR A 14 1.25 -4.88 -14.74
N GLY A 15 0.59 -6.02 -14.97
CA GLY A 15 -0.07 -6.28 -16.25
C GLY A 15 -1.28 -5.36 -16.43
N VAL A 16 -1.47 -4.84 -17.65
CA VAL A 16 -2.54 -3.88 -17.96
C VAL A 16 -3.94 -4.50 -17.82
N GLY A 17 -4.10 -5.78 -18.15
CA GLY A 17 -5.39 -6.47 -18.13
C GLY A 17 -5.67 -7.29 -16.86
N ASP A 18 -4.63 -7.82 -16.20
CA ASP A 18 -4.78 -8.70 -15.03
C ASP A 18 -4.47 -8.01 -13.68
N PHE A 19 -3.85 -6.82 -13.74
CA PHE A 19 -3.33 -6.04 -12.64
C PHE A 19 -2.30 -6.77 -11.75
N ILE A 20 -1.73 -7.88 -12.24
CA ILE A 20 -0.78 -8.71 -11.49
C ILE A 20 0.61 -8.06 -11.53
N SER A 21 1.29 -8.00 -10.38
CA SER A 21 2.63 -7.46 -10.26
C SER A 21 3.68 -8.30 -10.98
N ARG A 22 4.52 -7.62 -11.75
CA ARG A 22 5.65 -8.20 -12.50
C ARG A 22 7.00 -7.66 -12.03
N ARG A 23 7.04 -6.39 -11.58
CA ARG A 23 8.21 -5.78 -10.94
C ARG A 23 7.76 -4.81 -9.86
N PHE A 24 8.55 -4.70 -8.81
CA PHE A 24 8.36 -3.72 -7.74
C PHE A 24 9.72 -3.19 -7.29
N THR A 25 9.86 -1.88 -7.14
CA THR A 25 11.08 -1.26 -6.62
C THR A 25 10.77 -0.39 -5.43
N LYS A 26 11.64 -0.41 -4.44
CA LYS A 26 11.58 0.42 -3.24
C LYS A 26 12.92 1.10 -3.11
N ALA A 27 12.95 2.42 -3.06
CA ALA A 27 14.14 3.18 -2.69
C ALA A 27 13.82 4.04 -1.47
N ILE A 28 14.73 4.07 -0.53
CA ILE A 28 14.65 4.95 0.63
C ILE A 28 16.00 5.61 0.85
N GLU A 29 16.01 6.92 1.01
CA GLU A 29 17.16 7.72 1.37
C GLU A 29 16.91 8.38 2.72
N GLU A 30 17.65 7.94 3.73
CA GLU A 30 17.53 8.42 5.10
C GLU A 30 18.86 9.00 5.56
N ASN A 31 18.85 10.28 5.93
CA ASN A 31 20.03 10.99 6.42
C ASN A 31 21.26 10.78 5.50
N GLY A 32 21.06 10.83 4.18
CA GLY A 32 22.09 10.66 3.15
C GLY A 32 22.48 9.20 2.85
N LYS A 33 21.87 8.21 3.52
CA LYS A 33 22.08 6.79 3.22
C LYS A 33 20.94 6.26 2.36
N ARG A 34 21.26 5.83 1.14
CA ARG A 34 20.30 5.22 0.22
C ARG A 34 20.29 3.70 0.33
N ARG A 35 19.11 3.10 0.37
CA ARG A 35 18.87 1.67 0.20
C ARG A 35 17.84 1.50 -0.91
N ALA A 36 18.09 0.55 -1.81
CA ALA A 36 17.16 0.23 -2.88
C ALA A 36 16.97 -1.29 -2.95
N GLU A 37 15.73 -1.69 -3.17
CA GLU A 37 15.32 -3.06 -3.39
C GLU A 37 14.56 -3.15 -4.71
N GLU A 38 14.92 -4.11 -5.55
CA GLU A 38 14.16 -4.52 -6.71
C GLU A 38 13.61 -5.93 -6.48
N PHE A 39 12.33 -6.11 -6.78
CA PHE A 39 11.65 -7.38 -6.80
C PHE A 39 11.20 -7.67 -8.24
N ARG A 40 11.62 -8.82 -8.78
CA ARG A 40 11.09 -9.35 -10.05
C ARG A 40 10.16 -10.49 -9.73
N ILE A 41 8.91 -10.36 -10.11
CA ILE A 41 7.84 -11.30 -9.75
C ILE A 41 7.47 -12.08 -11.02
N PHE A 42 7.47 -13.40 -10.92
CA PHE A 42 7.19 -14.34 -12.00
C PHE A 42 5.93 -15.15 -11.62
N PRO A 43 4.72 -14.57 -11.79
CA PRO A 43 3.47 -15.20 -11.38
C PRO A 43 3.26 -16.59 -12.00
N ASP A 44 3.53 -16.71 -13.29
CA ASP A 44 3.33 -17.95 -14.06
C ASP A 44 4.26 -19.08 -13.59
N SER A 45 5.41 -18.72 -13.00
CA SER A 45 6.36 -19.65 -12.41
C SER A 45 6.24 -19.80 -10.89
N GLY A 46 5.36 -19.02 -10.24
CA GLY A 46 5.09 -19.10 -8.81
C GLY A 46 6.19 -18.57 -7.88
N PHE A 47 7.09 -17.69 -8.34
CA PHE A 47 8.16 -17.13 -7.49
C PHE A 47 8.49 -15.66 -7.78
N TYR A 48 9.24 -15.04 -6.88
CA TYR A 48 9.92 -13.76 -7.10
C TYR A 48 11.42 -13.85 -6.76
N ARG A 49 12.19 -12.86 -7.22
CA ARG A 49 13.61 -12.65 -6.91
C ARG A 49 13.84 -11.24 -6.37
N ARG A 50 14.85 -11.06 -5.51
CA ARG A 50 15.26 -9.77 -4.92
C ARG A 50 16.64 -9.36 -5.45
N ASN A 51 16.84 -8.09 -5.80
CA ASN A 51 18.15 -7.47 -6.11
C ASN A 51 19.07 -8.31 -7.03
N VAL A 52 18.53 -8.85 -8.12
CA VAL A 52 19.22 -9.72 -9.10
C VAL A 52 19.80 -11.04 -8.55
N GLU A 53 19.43 -11.44 -7.34
CA GLU A 53 19.79 -12.75 -6.78
C GLU A 53 19.15 -13.89 -7.57
N VAL A 54 19.86 -15.03 -7.66
CA VAL A 54 19.35 -16.24 -8.33
C VAL A 54 18.31 -16.96 -7.46
N GLN A 55 18.38 -16.77 -6.14
CA GLN A 55 17.46 -17.39 -5.20
C GLN A 55 16.01 -16.97 -5.48
N THR A 56 15.15 -17.96 -5.62
CA THR A 56 13.72 -17.78 -5.83
C THR A 56 12.97 -17.95 -4.52
N VAL A 57 12.00 -17.07 -4.27
CA VAL A 57 11.09 -17.16 -3.12
C VAL A 57 9.66 -17.37 -3.64
N PRO A 58 8.88 -18.32 -3.07
CA PRO A 58 7.49 -18.53 -3.50
C PRO A 58 6.65 -17.25 -3.44
N THR A 59 5.80 -17.06 -4.44
CA THR A 59 4.83 -15.95 -4.52
C THR A 59 3.41 -16.49 -4.55
N SER A 60 2.42 -15.64 -4.30
CA SER A 60 1.00 -16.02 -4.40
C SER A 60 0.58 -16.22 -5.86
N THR A 61 -0.60 -16.80 -6.10
CA THR A 61 -1.09 -17.14 -7.45
C THR A 61 -1.42 -15.91 -8.32
N ARG A 62 -1.87 -14.81 -7.69
CA ARG A 62 -2.16 -13.52 -8.36
C ARG A 62 -1.47 -12.39 -7.61
N PRO A 63 -0.13 -12.34 -7.62
CA PRO A 63 0.63 -11.52 -6.68
C PRO A 63 0.45 -10.03 -6.94
N LEU A 64 0.25 -9.29 -5.86
CA LEU A 64 0.24 -7.85 -5.79
C LEU A 64 1.35 -7.41 -4.82
N ASP A 65 2.22 -6.53 -5.29
CA ASP A 65 3.18 -5.80 -4.47
C ASP A 65 2.50 -4.71 -3.63
N ASP A 66 3.26 -4.01 -2.78
CA ASP A 66 2.71 -3.02 -1.85
C ASP A 66 1.89 -1.93 -2.56
N VAL A 67 2.38 -1.41 -3.69
CA VAL A 67 1.73 -0.33 -4.44
C VAL A 67 0.56 -0.90 -5.25
N ALA A 68 0.76 -2.04 -5.92
CA ALA A 68 -0.31 -2.70 -6.66
C ALA A 68 -1.48 -3.07 -5.76
N PHE A 69 -1.23 -3.63 -4.57
CA PHE A 69 -2.26 -3.98 -3.60
C PHE A 69 -3.04 -2.73 -3.16
N PHE A 70 -2.33 -1.64 -2.89
CA PHE A 70 -2.92 -0.37 -2.50
C PHE A 70 -3.80 0.27 -3.59
N TYR A 71 -3.47 0.07 -4.87
CA TYR A 71 -4.35 0.51 -5.95
C TYR A 71 -5.50 -0.46 -6.20
N TRP A 72 -5.26 -1.77 -6.05
CA TRP A 72 -6.26 -2.80 -6.26
C TRP A 72 -7.39 -2.74 -5.21
N ILE A 73 -7.06 -2.46 -3.94
CA ILE A 73 -8.10 -2.36 -2.88
C ILE A 73 -9.15 -1.28 -3.17
N ARG A 74 -8.82 -0.28 -4.00
CA ARG A 74 -9.75 0.76 -4.46
C ARG A 74 -10.87 0.21 -5.36
N THR A 75 -10.72 -0.98 -5.92
CA THR A 75 -11.74 -1.64 -6.74
C THR A 75 -12.64 -2.57 -5.94
N VAL A 76 -12.34 -2.81 -4.66
CA VAL A 76 -13.11 -3.71 -3.80
C VAL A 76 -14.35 -2.97 -3.27
N PRO A 77 -15.54 -3.60 -3.24
CA PRO A 77 -16.75 -3.02 -2.66
C PRO A 77 -16.67 -3.05 -1.12
N LEU A 78 -15.86 -2.15 -0.56
CA LEU A 78 -15.63 -2.06 0.88
C LEU A 78 -16.88 -1.57 1.63
N VAL A 79 -17.37 -2.41 2.55
CA VAL A 79 -18.55 -2.14 3.40
C VAL A 79 -18.12 -1.95 4.86
N VAL A 80 -18.57 -0.88 5.49
CA VAL A 80 -18.28 -0.59 6.91
C VAL A 80 -18.79 -1.72 7.81
N GLY A 81 -17.95 -2.15 8.75
CA GLY A 81 -18.19 -3.27 9.66
C GLY A 81 -17.66 -4.61 9.16
N GLU A 82 -17.33 -4.71 7.87
CA GLU A 82 -16.83 -5.95 7.28
C GLU A 82 -15.30 -6.07 7.36
N THR A 83 -14.85 -7.33 7.39
CA THR A 83 -13.44 -7.71 7.35
C THR A 83 -13.18 -8.59 6.15
N TYR A 84 -12.15 -8.22 5.37
CA TYR A 84 -11.74 -8.95 4.19
C TYR A 84 -10.38 -9.59 4.41
N GLN A 85 -10.18 -10.79 3.86
CA GLN A 85 -8.89 -11.48 3.86
C GLN A 85 -8.48 -11.77 2.43
N PHE A 86 -7.25 -11.39 2.08
CA PHE A 86 -6.72 -11.54 0.74
C PHE A 86 -5.40 -12.30 0.76
N ALA A 87 -5.29 -13.33 -0.06
CA ALA A 87 -4.09 -14.17 -0.18
C ALA A 87 -3.24 -13.79 -1.42
N ASN A 88 -3.45 -12.60 -1.98
CA ASN A 88 -2.82 -12.13 -3.22
C ASN A 88 -1.60 -11.23 -2.96
N TYR A 89 -1.08 -11.14 -1.73
CA TYR A 89 0.18 -10.40 -1.51
C TYR A 89 1.38 -11.19 -2.06
N TYR A 90 2.32 -10.50 -2.69
CA TYR A 90 3.42 -11.15 -3.41
C TYR A 90 4.35 -11.96 -2.49
N ARG A 91 4.48 -11.59 -1.22
CA ARG A 91 5.22 -12.37 -0.22
C ARG A 91 4.29 -13.41 0.39
N ASN A 92 4.40 -14.64 -0.08
CA ASN A 92 3.44 -15.67 0.27
C ASN A 92 3.42 -15.98 1.78
N ASP A 93 4.56 -15.87 2.45
CA ASP A 93 4.74 -16.04 3.90
C ASP A 93 4.07 -14.95 4.75
N ARG A 94 3.50 -13.92 4.13
CA ARG A 94 2.89 -12.75 4.79
C ARG A 94 1.38 -12.67 4.57
N ASN A 95 0.82 -13.64 3.85
CA ASN A 95 -0.61 -13.76 3.65
C ASN A 95 -1.28 -14.46 4.84
N PRO A 96 -2.58 -14.20 5.08
CA PRO A 96 -3.41 -13.24 4.36
C PRO A 96 -3.18 -11.79 4.80
N VAL A 97 -3.35 -10.86 3.88
CA VAL A 97 -3.57 -9.45 4.23
C VAL A 97 -5.01 -9.29 4.69
N THR A 98 -5.20 -8.76 5.90
CA THR A 98 -6.54 -8.49 6.45
C THR A 98 -6.86 -7.02 6.30
N VAL A 99 -8.08 -6.68 5.89
CA VAL A 99 -8.55 -5.30 5.79
C VAL A 99 -9.89 -5.19 6.50
N GLU A 100 -9.92 -4.47 7.61
CA GLU A 100 -11.16 -4.15 8.33
C GLU A 100 -11.66 -2.77 7.90
N VAL A 101 -12.93 -2.64 7.56
CA VAL A 101 -13.54 -1.35 7.22
C VAL A 101 -14.21 -0.78 8.46
N LEU A 102 -13.53 0.11 9.17
CA LEU A 102 -13.92 0.49 10.52
C LEU A 102 -15.14 1.40 10.57
N LYS A 103 -15.12 2.49 9.81
CA LYS A 103 -16.11 3.57 9.89
C LYS A 103 -16.02 4.52 8.70
N ARG A 104 -16.91 5.51 8.68
CA ARG A 104 -16.81 6.71 7.86
C ARG A 104 -16.30 7.88 8.69
N GLU A 105 -15.48 8.72 8.08
CA GLU A 105 -14.93 9.93 8.69
C GLU A 105 -14.81 11.05 7.66
N MET A 106 -15.13 12.28 8.04
CA MET A 106 -14.95 13.45 7.16
C MET A 106 -13.47 13.87 7.17
N MET A 107 -12.85 13.90 5.99
CA MET A 107 -11.45 14.32 5.82
C MET A 107 -11.36 15.57 4.94
N GLU A 108 -10.34 16.38 5.15
CA GLU A 108 -10.03 17.54 4.32
C GLU A 108 -9.09 17.16 3.17
N MET A 109 -9.46 17.55 1.96
CA MET A 109 -8.67 17.38 0.74
C MET A 109 -7.65 18.53 0.59
N PRO A 110 -6.63 18.39 -0.28
CA PRO A 110 -5.64 19.45 -0.48
C PRO A 110 -6.21 20.80 -0.95
N ASP A 111 -7.40 20.81 -1.53
CA ASP A 111 -8.12 22.02 -1.97
C ASP A 111 -9.02 22.62 -0.88
N GLY A 112 -8.97 22.08 0.35
CA GLY A 112 -9.79 22.52 1.49
C GLY A 112 -11.20 21.95 1.52
N THR A 113 -11.61 21.17 0.51
CA THR A 113 -12.94 20.53 0.52
C THR A 113 -13.00 19.40 1.55
N LYS A 114 -14.16 19.23 2.18
CA LYS A 114 -14.41 18.13 3.13
C LYS A 114 -15.19 17.02 2.43
N VAL A 115 -14.67 15.80 2.49
CA VAL A 115 -15.27 14.62 1.83
C VAL A 115 -15.42 13.46 2.80
N PRO A 116 -16.49 12.65 2.70
CA PRO A 116 -16.60 11.42 3.47
C PRO A 116 -15.52 10.44 3.01
N CYS A 117 -14.88 9.76 3.94
CA CYS A 117 -13.88 8.74 3.69
C CYS A 117 -14.19 7.46 4.47
N LEU A 118 -13.91 6.30 3.85
CA LEU A 118 -13.82 5.03 4.53
C LEU A 118 -12.50 4.97 5.30
N VAL A 119 -12.55 4.58 6.56
CA VAL A 119 -11.37 4.32 7.39
C VAL A 119 -11.10 2.84 7.44
N LEU A 120 -9.99 2.42 6.86
CA LEU A 120 -9.56 1.04 6.79
C LEU A 120 -8.47 0.76 7.82
N HIS A 121 -8.48 -0.45 8.38
CA HIS A 121 -7.36 -1.01 9.13
C HIS A 121 -6.76 -2.19 8.35
N PRO A 122 -5.74 -1.94 7.52
CA PRO A 122 -4.98 -3.01 6.88
C PRO A 122 -3.96 -3.62 7.86
N VAL A 123 -3.87 -4.94 7.85
CA VAL A 123 -2.90 -5.73 8.64
C VAL A 123 -2.18 -6.71 7.73
N VAL A 124 -0.86 -6.62 7.73
CA VAL A 124 0.07 -7.54 7.07
C VAL A 124 0.96 -8.14 8.16
N ASP A 125 1.26 -9.44 8.08
CA ASP A 125 2.16 -10.10 9.03
C ASP A 125 3.63 -9.72 8.78
N GLU A 126 3.96 -8.44 8.95
CA GLU A 126 5.32 -7.92 8.84
C GLU A 126 5.71 -7.20 10.13
N PRO A 127 6.58 -7.79 10.99
CA PRO A 127 6.83 -7.27 12.33
C PRO A 127 7.24 -5.80 12.39
N ASN A 128 7.99 -5.32 11.39
CA ASN A 128 8.46 -3.94 11.32
C ASN A 128 7.82 -3.11 10.18
N GLY A 129 6.77 -3.65 9.55
CA GLY A 129 6.08 -2.99 8.45
C GLY A 129 5.15 -1.87 8.91
N MET A 130 4.86 -0.92 8.03
CA MET A 130 3.88 0.15 8.28
C MET A 130 2.48 -0.40 8.56
N PHE A 131 2.14 -1.56 7.98
CA PHE A 131 0.85 -2.23 8.17
C PHE A 131 0.94 -3.43 9.12
N SER A 132 1.97 -3.49 9.97
CA SER A 132 2.06 -4.52 11.01
C SER A 132 0.86 -4.46 11.96
N ARG A 133 0.54 -5.57 12.63
CA ARG A 133 -0.50 -5.55 13.67
C ARG A 133 -0.22 -4.53 14.79
N ARG A 134 1.05 -4.34 15.14
CA ARG A 134 1.47 -3.40 16.20
C ARG A 134 1.43 -1.94 15.79
N SER A 135 1.39 -1.62 14.49
CA SER A 135 1.42 -0.24 14.02
C SER A 135 0.03 0.39 13.95
N GLU A 136 -1.02 -0.37 14.22
CA GLU A 136 -2.41 0.09 14.23
C GLU A 136 -2.77 0.95 13.02
N ALA A 137 -2.27 0.56 11.84
CA ALA A 137 -2.34 1.40 10.66
C ALA A 137 -3.77 1.78 10.30
N ARG A 138 -3.94 3.01 9.79
CA ARG A 138 -5.21 3.51 9.28
C ARG A 138 -5.00 4.07 7.88
N LEU A 139 -5.91 3.75 6.98
CA LEU A 139 -5.95 4.24 5.61
C LEU A 139 -7.31 4.88 5.35
N TRP A 140 -7.31 6.16 4.96
CA TRP A 140 -8.51 6.87 4.57
C TRP A 140 -8.61 6.90 3.05
N LEU A 141 -9.69 6.32 2.52
CA LEU A 141 -10.06 6.40 1.10
C LEU A 141 -11.34 7.20 0.96
N THR A 142 -11.48 8.09 -0.03
CA THR A 142 -12.75 8.78 -0.29
C THR A 142 -13.89 7.79 -0.45
N ASP A 143 -15.06 8.10 0.12
CA ASP A 143 -16.25 7.29 -0.01
C ASP A 143 -17.01 7.61 -1.30
N ASP A 144 -16.30 7.57 -2.43
CA ASP A 144 -16.83 7.69 -3.78
C ASP A 144 -16.24 6.59 -4.68
N ALA A 145 -16.66 6.53 -5.94
CA ALA A 145 -16.18 5.52 -6.91
C ALA A 145 -14.66 5.60 -7.18
N ARG A 146 -14.02 6.73 -6.86
CA ARG A 146 -12.58 6.94 -7.14
C ARG A 146 -11.70 6.36 -6.04
N ARG A 147 -12.22 6.24 -4.81
CA ARG A 147 -11.49 5.74 -3.62
C ARG A 147 -10.10 6.37 -3.50
N ILE A 148 -10.03 7.70 -3.58
CA ILE A 148 -8.78 8.46 -3.54
C ILE A 148 -8.18 8.30 -2.13
N PRO A 149 -6.90 7.91 -2.00
CA PRO A 149 -6.24 7.86 -0.71
C PRO A 149 -5.96 9.26 -0.19
N VAL A 150 -6.52 9.58 0.97
CA VAL A 150 -6.42 10.91 1.60
C VAL A 150 -5.31 10.93 2.64
N GLN A 151 -5.22 9.87 3.44
CA GLN A 151 -4.22 9.77 4.50
C GLN A 151 -3.85 8.30 4.76
N ILE A 152 -2.59 8.07 5.12
CA ILE A 152 -2.14 6.86 5.82
C ILE A 152 -1.55 7.30 7.16
N GLN A 153 -1.89 6.59 8.22
CA GLN A 153 -1.35 6.82 9.56
C GLN A 153 -0.85 5.49 10.12
N SER A 154 0.27 5.52 10.82
CA SER A 154 0.80 4.35 11.52
C SER A 154 1.56 4.77 12.77
N THR A 155 1.40 4.00 13.82
CA THR A 155 2.03 4.21 15.12
C THR A 155 3.32 3.40 15.21
N TYR A 156 4.38 4.04 15.68
CA TYR A 156 5.67 3.42 15.94
C TYR A 156 6.11 3.75 17.36
N ALA A 157 7.11 3.04 17.87
CA ALA A 157 7.65 3.27 19.21
C ALA A 157 8.18 4.72 19.41
N PHE A 158 8.60 5.38 18.33
CA PHE A 158 9.10 6.76 18.37
C PHE A 158 8.02 7.82 18.15
N GLY A 159 6.77 7.42 17.88
CA GLY A 159 5.66 8.33 17.61
C GLY A 159 4.83 7.91 16.40
N GLU A 160 4.06 8.86 15.89
CA GLU A 160 3.13 8.62 14.78
C GLU A 160 3.68 9.16 13.47
N VAL A 161 3.53 8.37 12.41
CA VAL A 161 3.84 8.80 11.04
C VAL A 161 2.53 8.98 10.29
N ARG A 162 2.36 10.15 9.67
CA ARG A 162 1.23 10.47 8.79
C ARG A 162 1.72 10.79 7.39
N LEU A 163 1.18 10.08 6.40
CA LEU A 163 1.33 10.42 4.99
C LEU A 163 0.02 11.06 4.55
N VAL A 164 0.06 12.37 4.27
CA VAL A 164 -1.12 13.16 3.90
C VAL A 164 -1.05 13.50 2.42
N LEU A 165 -2.16 13.31 1.72
CA LEU A 165 -2.29 13.69 0.32
C LEU A 165 -1.97 15.19 0.14
N LYS A 166 -1.07 15.52 -0.80
CA LYS A 166 -0.65 16.90 -1.07
C LYS A 166 -1.25 17.51 -2.32
N LYS A 167 -1.55 16.68 -3.33
CA LYS A 167 -2.13 17.12 -4.59
C LYS A 167 -2.84 15.95 -5.25
N VAL A 168 -3.97 16.25 -5.88
CA VAL A 168 -4.66 15.33 -6.79
C VAL A 168 -4.72 15.98 -8.15
N THR A 169 -4.34 15.23 -9.19
CA THR A 169 -4.57 15.64 -10.56
C THR A 169 -5.56 14.63 -11.15
N PRO A 170 -6.78 15.05 -11.56
CA PRO A 170 -7.70 14.16 -12.24
C PRO A 170 -7.07 13.54 -13.48
N GLY A 171 -7.34 12.25 -13.73
CA GLY A 171 -6.97 11.63 -14.99
C GLY A 171 -7.75 12.28 -16.14
N THR A 172 -7.15 12.38 -17.32
CA THR A 172 -7.75 12.97 -18.52
C THR A 172 -8.74 12.05 -19.24
N GLY A 173 -9.23 10.99 -18.56
CA GLY A 173 -10.20 10.06 -19.14
C GLY A 173 -11.61 10.66 -19.14
N THR A 174 -12.23 10.74 -20.31
CA THR A 174 -13.66 11.03 -20.45
C THR A 174 -14.47 9.93 -19.73
N PRO A 175 -15.53 10.27 -18.97
CA PRO A 175 -16.38 9.29 -18.30
C PRO A 175 -17.06 8.31 -19.27
#